data_AF-A0A7S0WNL0-F1
#
_entry.id   AF-A0A7S0WNL0-F1
#
_cell.length_a   1.000
_cell.length_b   1.000
_cell.length_c   1.000
_cell.angle_alpha   90.00
_cell.angle_beta   90.00
_cell.angle_gamma   90.00
#
_symmetry.space_group_name_H-M   'P 1'
#
loop_
_entity.id
_entity.type
_entity.pdbx_description
1 polymer ?
#
loop_
_entity_poly.entity_id
_entity_poly.type
_entity_poly.pdbx_seq_one_letter_code
_entity_poly.pdbx_strand_id
1 'polypeptide(L)'
;DAARVQAQRDALLAEAEARAESLEAELAEVQKEVDRHEEQQTLLKEELRELQRQAERNKMVEKGGVDMEYLKNVILKLLQTGEHEVLLPVIAMILKFSPEEVQRCRDTYAQMFGTPMPEAASVVDATLGSAPKVLDGGLSLLDSVSKSFGLA
;
A
#
# COMPACT_ATOMS: atom_id res chain seq x y z
N ASP A 1 9.23 30.55 66.35
CA ASP A 1 9.26 29.22 65.69
C ASP A 1 8.40 29.13 64.42
N ALA A 2 7.14 29.56 64.44
CA ALA A 2 6.26 29.54 63.26
C ALA A 2 6.86 30.17 62.00
N ALA A 3 7.52 31.34 62.10
CA ALA A 3 8.17 32.00 60.97
C ALA A 3 9.35 31.19 60.38
N ARG A 4 10.09 30.45 61.21
CA ARG A 4 11.20 29.61 60.74
C ARG A 4 10.69 28.35 60.02
N VAL A 5 9.62 27.76 60.55
CA VAL A 5 8.95 26.60 59.92
C VAL A 5 8.35 27.00 58.58
N GLN A 6 7.71 28.17 58.51
CA GLN A 6 7.15 28.70 57.26
C GLN A 6 8.26 28.97 56.23
N ALA A 7 9.36 29.62 56.62
CA ALA A 7 10.50 29.85 55.73
C ALA A 7 11.14 28.54 55.22
N GLN A 8 11.24 27.51 56.06
CA GLN A 8 11.75 26.21 55.63
C GLN A 8 10.81 25.50 54.65
N ARG A 9 9.50 25.56 54.90
CA ARG A 9 8.49 25.00 53.99
C ARG A 9 8.54 25.70 52.63
N ASP A 10 8.60 27.03 52.63
CA ASP A 10 8.61 27.81 51.40
C ASP A 10 9.91 27.57 50.61
N ALA A 11 11.05 27.38 51.30
CA ALA A 11 12.31 27.00 50.65
C ALA A 11 12.25 25.61 50.00
N LEU A 12 11.63 24.62 50.66
CA LEU A 12 11.46 23.27 50.10
C LEU A 12 10.49 23.25 48.92
N LEU A 13 9.43 24.07 48.98
CA LEU A 13 8.48 24.22 47.87
C LEU A 13 9.17 24.85 46.66
N ALA A 14 9.93 25.93 46.86
CA ALA A 14 10.68 26.57 45.78
C ALA A 14 11.72 25.63 45.15
N GLU A 15 12.40 24.80 45.95
CA GLU A 15 13.33 23.79 45.44
C GLU A 15 12.60 22.70 44.62
N ALA A 16 11.44 22.25 45.08
CA ALA A 16 10.63 21.26 44.37
C ALA A 16 10.07 21.82 43.05
N GLU A 17 9.61 23.06 43.06
CA GLU A 17 9.12 23.78 41.86
C GLU A 17 10.25 23.94 40.83
N ALA A 18 11.43 24.38 41.25
CA ALA A 18 12.58 24.51 40.35
C ALA A 18 13.01 23.16 39.73
N ARG A 19 12.93 22.07 40.50
CA ARG A 19 13.19 20.72 39.98
C ARG A 19 12.11 20.25 39.02
N ALA A 20 10.84 20.54 39.30
CA ALA A 20 9.73 20.21 38.43
C ALA A 20 9.87 20.93 37.07
N GLU A 21 10.17 22.23 37.09
CA GLU A 21 10.41 23.01 35.87
C GLU A 21 11.60 22.47 35.06
N SER A 22 12.70 22.08 35.72
CA SER A 22 13.86 21.47 35.05
C SER A 22 13.48 20.16 34.36
N LEU A 23 12.72 19.29 35.04
CA LEU A 23 12.29 18.01 34.48
C LEU A 23 11.28 18.19 33.34
N GLU A 24 10.38 19.18 33.44
CA GLU A 24 9.44 19.51 32.36
C GLU A 24 10.18 20.00 31.11
N ALA A 25 11.23 20.81 31.28
CA ALA A 25 12.07 21.25 30.18
C ALA A 25 12.81 20.08 29.50
N GLU A 26 13.39 19.17 30.30
CA GLU A 26 14.04 17.95 29.79
C GLU A 26 13.06 17.04 29.03
N LEU A 27 11.86 16.84 29.57
CA LEU A 27 10.81 16.05 28.91
C LEU A 27 10.38 16.67 27.58
N ALA A 28 10.22 18.00 27.53
CA ALA A 28 9.86 18.70 26.31
C ALA A 28 10.95 18.56 25.22
N GLU A 29 12.23 18.62 25.63
CA GLU A 29 13.34 18.39 24.71
C GLU A 29 13.35 16.96 24.17
N VAL A 30 13.24 15.96 25.04
CA VAL A 30 13.21 14.55 24.64
C VAL A 30 12.01 14.24 23.75
N GLN A 31 10.84 14.80 24.04
CA GLN A 31 9.66 14.60 23.20
C GLN A 31 9.89 15.12 21.78
N LYS A 32 10.50 16.31 21.65
CA LYS A 32 10.86 16.88 20.34
C LYS A 32 11.87 16.00 19.60
N GLU A 33 12.80 15.36 20.31
CA GLU A 33 13.73 14.42 19.69
C GLU A 33 13.04 13.14 19.21
N VAL A 34 12.08 12.62 19.97
CA VAL A 34 11.26 11.48 19.58
C VAL A 34 10.48 11.80 18.30
N ASP A 35 9.79 12.94 18.26
CA ASP A 35 9.03 13.35 17.08
C ASP A 35 9.94 13.44 15.83
N ARG A 36 11.13 14.05 15.98
CA ARG A 36 12.14 14.11 14.90
C ARG A 36 12.60 12.72 14.46
N HIS A 37 12.80 11.80 15.39
CA HIS A 37 13.20 10.43 15.04
C HIS A 37 12.07 9.67 14.34
N GLU A 38 10.82 9.87 14.72
CA GLU A 38 9.66 9.27 14.04
C GLU A 38 9.52 9.78 12.60
N GLU A 39 9.73 11.08 12.38
CA GLU A 39 9.79 11.67 11.04
C GLU A 39 10.90 11.04 10.20
N GLN A 40 12.11 10.96 10.73
CA GLN A 40 13.26 10.34 10.05
C GLN A 40 13.01 8.86 9.74
N GLN A 41 12.42 8.11 10.67
CA GLN A 41 12.07 6.71 10.45
C GLN A 41 11.03 6.54 9.34
N THR A 42 10.06 7.46 9.24
CA THR A 42 9.03 7.43 8.20
C THR A 42 9.67 7.64 6.84
N LEU A 43 10.51 8.67 6.70
CA LEU A 43 11.23 8.95 5.45
C LEU A 43 12.14 7.78 5.02
N LEU A 44 12.89 7.21 5.96
CA LEU A 44 13.78 6.07 5.66
C LEU A 44 12.99 4.82 5.25
N LYS A 45 11.83 4.57 5.85
CA LYS A 45 10.95 3.45 5.45
C LYS A 45 10.41 3.64 4.03
N GLU A 46 10.07 4.87 3.65
CA GLU A 46 9.63 5.19 2.29
C GLU A 46 10.75 5.01 1.28
N GLU A 47 11.96 5.51 1.58
CA GLU A 47 13.13 5.35 0.73
C GLU A 47 13.51 3.87 0.57
N LEU A 48 13.45 3.08 1.66
CA LEU A 48 13.66 1.63 1.61
C LEU A 48 12.64 0.94 0.69
N ARG A 49 11.36 1.32 0.77
CA ARG A 49 10.32 0.79 -0.12
C ARG A 49 10.59 1.16 -1.57
N GLU A 50 11.06 2.38 -1.85
CA GLU A 50 11.41 2.79 -3.21
C GLU A 50 12.62 2.02 -3.74
N LEU A 51 13.67 1.86 -2.94
CA LEU A 51 14.83 1.05 -3.30
C LEU A 51 14.46 -0.41 -3.52
N GLN A 52 13.53 -0.96 -2.74
CA GLN A 52 12.98 -2.31 -2.97
C GLN A 52 12.23 -2.40 -4.30
N ARG A 53 11.37 -1.42 -4.64
CA ARG A 53 10.71 -1.36 -5.94
C ARG A 53 11.71 -1.23 -7.08
N GLN A 54 12.73 -0.37 -6.94
CA GLN A 54 13.80 -0.21 -7.91
C GLN A 54 14.59 -1.51 -8.10
N ALA A 55 14.92 -2.22 -7.02
CA ALA A 55 15.61 -3.49 -7.07
C ALA A 55 14.75 -4.58 -7.74
N GLU A 56 13.44 -4.62 -7.47
CA GLU A 56 12.51 -5.50 -8.18
C GLU A 56 12.46 -5.20 -9.68
N ARG A 57 12.38 -3.92 -10.07
CA ARG A 57 12.42 -3.50 -11.48
C ARG A 57 13.74 -3.94 -12.13
N ASN A 58 14.87 -3.64 -11.52
CA ASN A 58 16.19 -4.01 -12.02
C ASN A 58 16.33 -5.54 -12.12
N LYS A 59 15.83 -6.29 -11.15
CA LYS A 59 15.82 -7.76 -11.16
C LYS A 59 14.91 -8.33 -12.26
N MET A 60 13.79 -7.70 -12.58
CA MET A 60 12.95 -8.09 -13.72
C MET A 60 13.65 -7.82 -15.06
N VAL A 61 14.40 -6.71 -15.15
CA VAL A 61 15.22 -6.37 -16.33
C VAL A 61 16.40 -7.34 -16.49
N GLU A 62 17.11 -7.67 -15.40
CA GLU A 62 18.25 -8.59 -15.41
C GLU A 62 17.85 -10.05 -15.69
N LYS A 63 16.65 -10.48 -15.28
CA LYS A 63 16.19 -11.86 -15.44
C LYS A 63 15.42 -12.15 -16.73
N GLY A 64 15.29 -11.18 -17.64
CA GLY A 64 14.67 -11.40 -18.96
C GLY A 64 13.19 -11.79 -18.94
N GLY A 65 12.45 -11.49 -17.86
CA GLY A 65 11.06 -11.93 -17.67
C GLY A 65 9.98 -10.96 -18.15
N VAL A 66 10.33 -9.68 -18.35
CA VAL A 66 9.49 -8.72 -19.08
C VAL A 66 10.39 -8.11 -20.14
N ASP A 67 10.29 -8.65 -21.34
CA ASP A 67 11.04 -8.13 -22.48
C ASP A 67 10.72 -6.65 -22.65
N MET A 68 11.72 -5.78 -22.76
CA MET A 68 11.48 -4.38 -23.13
C MET A 68 10.77 -4.31 -24.50
N GLU A 69 10.89 -5.37 -25.30
CA GLU A 69 10.06 -5.61 -26.47
C GLU A 69 8.56 -5.80 -26.15
N TYR A 70 8.21 -6.51 -25.07
CA TYR A 70 6.82 -6.64 -24.63
C TYR A 70 6.27 -5.31 -24.15
N LEU A 71 7.01 -4.57 -23.32
CA LEU A 71 6.59 -3.24 -22.87
C LEU A 71 6.43 -2.27 -24.06
N LYS A 72 7.38 -2.28 -25.00
CA LYS A 72 7.28 -1.56 -26.28
C LYS A 72 5.98 -1.90 -26.98
N ASN A 73 5.65 -3.18 -27.14
CA ASN A 73 4.45 -3.62 -27.84
C ASN A 73 3.16 -3.23 -27.11
N VAL A 74 3.15 -3.24 -25.77
CA VAL A 74 2.01 -2.78 -24.96
C VAL A 74 1.81 -1.27 -25.11
N ILE A 75 2.89 -0.47 -25.06
CA ILE A 75 2.83 0.98 -25.29
C ILE A 75 2.37 1.28 -26.72
N LEU A 76 2.89 0.57 -27.73
CA LEU A 76 2.46 0.71 -29.11
C LEU A 76 0.97 0.42 -29.27
N LYS A 77 0.46 -0.67 -28.66
CA LYS A 77 -0.97 -0.99 -28.66
C LYS A 77 -1.79 0.10 -27.98
N LEU A 78 -1.34 0.60 -26.82
CA LEU A 78 -2.05 1.68 -26.12
C LEU A 78 -2.19 2.93 -26.99
N LEU A 79 -1.13 3.31 -27.71
CA LEU A 79 -1.14 4.48 -28.59
C LEU A 79 -1.91 4.26 -29.90
N GLN A 80 -1.97 3.02 -30.40
CA GLN A 80 -2.65 2.68 -31.66
C GLN A 80 -4.15 2.41 -31.48
N THR A 81 -4.53 1.64 -30.45
CA THR A 81 -5.92 1.18 -30.25
C THR A 81 -6.64 1.94 -29.15
N GLY A 82 -5.92 2.58 -28.21
CA GLY A 82 -6.53 3.33 -27.12
C GLY A 82 -7.17 2.45 -26.03
N GLU A 83 -6.92 1.14 -26.02
CA GLU A 83 -7.46 0.16 -25.04
C GLU A 83 -6.84 0.30 -23.64
N HIS A 84 -6.91 1.49 -23.06
CA HIS A 84 -6.33 1.84 -21.76
C HIS A 84 -6.90 1.02 -20.60
N GLU A 85 -8.19 0.65 -20.60
CA GLU A 85 -8.80 -0.17 -19.54
C GLU A 85 -8.11 -1.54 -19.36
N VAL A 86 -7.63 -2.13 -20.46
CA VAL A 86 -6.97 -3.44 -20.45
C VAL A 86 -5.45 -3.30 -20.34
N LEU A 87 -4.87 -2.29 -21.00
CA LEU A 87 -3.41 -2.14 -21.09
C LEU A 87 -2.79 -1.36 -19.92
N LEU A 88 -3.53 -0.43 -19.29
CA LEU A 88 -3.04 0.33 -18.13
C LEU A 88 -2.72 -0.58 -16.92
N PRO A 89 -3.54 -1.59 -16.57
CA PRO A 89 -3.18 -2.57 -15.53
C PRO A 89 -1.91 -3.35 -15.85
N VAL A 90 -1.69 -3.69 -17.12
CA VAL A 90 -0.48 -4.41 -17.57
C VAL A 90 0.76 -3.53 -17.42
N ILE A 91 0.68 -2.27 -17.85
CA ILE A 91 1.77 -1.28 -17.69
C ILE A 91 2.05 -1.03 -16.20
N ALA A 92 1.01 -0.86 -15.39
CA ALA A 92 1.12 -0.68 -13.95
C ALA A 92 1.84 -1.86 -13.27
N MET A 93 1.57 -3.09 -13.72
CA MET A 93 2.24 -4.28 -13.20
C MET A 93 3.71 -4.37 -13.62
N ILE A 94 4.02 -4.07 -14.88
CA ILE A 94 5.39 -4.09 -15.42
C ILE A 94 6.26 -3.02 -14.75
N LEU A 95 5.74 -1.80 -14.63
CA LEU A 95 6.47 -0.65 -14.10
C LEU A 95 6.31 -0.48 -12.58
N LYS A 96 5.54 -1.36 -11.93
CA LYS A 96 5.28 -1.34 -10.49
C LYS A 96 4.71 -0.01 -10.00
N PHE A 97 3.67 0.47 -10.68
CA PHE A 97 2.96 1.68 -10.27
C PHE A 97 2.38 1.53 -8.87
N SER A 98 2.37 2.62 -8.11
CA SER A 98 1.59 2.74 -6.89
C SER A 98 0.08 2.83 -7.22
N PRO A 99 -0.82 2.49 -6.28
CA PRO A 99 -2.25 2.66 -6.47
C PRO A 99 -2.65 4.10 -6.85
N GLU A 100 -1.94 5.09 -6.31
CA GLU A 100 -2.15 6.52 -6.60
C GLU A 100 -1.76 6.90 -8.03
N GLU A 101 -0.69 6.31 -8.57
CA GLU A 101 -0.25 6.51 -9.96
C GLU A 101 -1.27 5.94 -10.95
N VAL A 102 -1.78 4.74 -10.67
CA VAL A 102 -2.83 4.11 -11.50
C VAL A 102 -4.09 4.97 -11.50
N GLN A 103 -4.49 5.49 -10.34
CA GLN A 103 -5.67 6.34 -10.22
C GLN A 103 -5.52 7.64 -11.00
N ARG A 104 -4.39 8.33 -10.87
CA ARG A 104 -4.09 9.55 -11.64
C ARG A 104 -4.15 9.31 -13.14
N CYS A 105 -3.62 8.18 -13.63
CA CYS A 105 -3.70 7.82 -15.05
C CYS A 105 -5.15 7.62 -15.52
N ARG A 106 -5.97 6.92 -14.74
CA ARG A 106 -7.40 6.71 -15.04
C ARG A 106 -8.17 8.02 -15.07
N ASP A 107 -7.98 8.86 -14.04
CA ASP A 107 -8.68 10.14 -13.93
C ASP A 107 -8.32 11.08 -15.08
N THR A 108 -7.03 11.15 -15.42
CA THR A 108 -6.56 11.99 -16.54
C THR A 108 -7.11 11.46 -17.88
N TYR A 109 -7.14 10.14 -18.07
CA TYR A 109 -7.70 9.55 -19.28
C TYR A 109 -9.20 9.80 -19.38
N ALA A 110 -9.95 9.63 -18.30
CA ALA A 110 -11.38 9.94 -18.24
C ALA A 110 -11.66 11.43 -18.52
N GLN A 111 -10.80 12.35 -18.09
CA GLN A 111 -10.94 13.78 -18.38
C GLN A 111 -10.60 14.14 -19.84
N MET A 112 -9.58 13.50 -20.42
CA MET A 112 -9.14 13.80 -21.80
C MET A 112 -9.99 13.10 -22.87
N PHE A 113 -10.54 11.93 -22.55
CA PHE A 113 -11.22 11.06 -23.53
C PHE A 113 -12.63 10.63 -23.09
N GLY A 114 -13.11 11.06 -21.92
CA GLY A 114 -14.44 10.75 -21.41
C GLY A 114 -15.38 11.96 -21.40
N THR A 115 -16.43 11.91 -22.22
CA THR A 115 -17.73 12.49 -21.85
C THR A 115 -18.70 11.35 -21.52
N PRO A 116 -19.47 11.46 -20.42
CA PRO A 116 -20.44 10.43 -20.03
C PRO A 116 -21.72 10.54 -20.85
N MET A 117 -22.16 9.44 -21.47
CA MET A 117 -23.58 9.25 -21.80
C MET A 117 -24.32 8.82 -20.53
N PRO A 118 -25.35 9.54 -20.06
CA PRO A 118 -26.16 9.13 -18.93
C PRO A 118 -27.45 8.45 -19.42
N GLU A 119 -27.40 7.20 -19.94
CA GLU A 119 -28.65 6.43 -20.18
C GLU A 119 -28.46 4.91 -20.41
N ALA A 120 -27.59 4.21 -19.68
CA ALA A 120 -27.49 2.75 -19.80
C ALA A 120 -27.49 1.98 -18.47
N ALA A 121 -27.72 2.66 -17.34
CA ALA A 121 -27.78 2.03 -16.03
C ALA A 121 -29.20 1.54 -15.60
N SER A 122 -30.23 1.60 -16.46
CA SER A 122 -31.62 1.28 -16.06
C SER A 122 -32.29 0.10 -16.78
N VAL A 123 -31.58 -0.72 -17.57
CA VAL A 123 -32.19 -1.92 -18.21
C VAL A 123 -31.61 -3.27 -17.74
N VAL A 124 -30.89 -3.30 -16.62
CA VAL A 124 -30.58 -4.56 -15.93
C VAL A 124 -31.53 -4.81 -14.76
N ASP A 125 -32.84 -4.76 -15.03
CA ASP A 125 -33.82 -5.49 -14.21
C ASP A 125 -34.41 -6.63 -15.05
N ALA A 126 -34.59 -7.78 -14.37
CA ALA A 126 -35.22 -9.00 -14.85
C ALA A 126 -34.59 -9.70 -16.07
N THR A 127 -33.67 -10.68 -15.84
CA THR A 127 -33.64 -11.97 -16.61
C THR A 127 -32.58 -13.02 -16.23
N LEU A 128 -31.68 -12.84 -15.26
CA LEU A 128 -30.77 -13.94 -14.83
C LEU A 128 -31.22 -14.61 -13.52
N GLY A 129 -32.51 -14.91 -13.47
CA GLY A 129 -33.10 -15.92 -12.59
C GLY A 129 -33.47 -17.14 -13.44
N SER A 130 -32.48 -17.96 -13.84
CA SER A 130 -32.66 -19.36 -14.24
C SER A 130 -31.33 -19.95 -14.73
N ALA A 131 -30.64 -20.70 -13.87
CA ALA A 131 -29.72 -21.75 -14.29
C ALA A 131 -30.16 -23.08 -13.64
N PRO A 132 -30.14 -24.20 -14.38
CA PRO A 132 -30.87 -25.41 -14.02
C PRO A 132 -30.12 -26.28 -12.99
N LYS A 133 -30.90 -26.92 -12.10
CA LYS A 133 -30.49 -28.07 -11.28
C LYS A 133 -30.64 -29.36 -12.08
N VAL A 134 -29.57 -30.16 -12.23
CA VAL A 134 -29.44 -31.65 -12.36
C VAL A 134 -28.12 -31.97 -13.10
N LEU A 135 -27.24 -32.93 -12.79
CA LEU A 135 -27.18 -34.16 -11.98
C LEU A 135 -25.74 -34.26 -11.37
N ASP A 136 -25.53 -34.57 -10.09
CA ASP A 136 -25.33 -35.91 -9.48
C ASP A 136 -24.38 -36.89 -10.23
N GLY A 137 -23.34 -37.35 -9.51
CA GLY A 137 -22.45 -38.46 -9.88
C GLY A 137 -20.97 -38.11 -10.09
N GLY A 138 -20.11 -38.37 -9.10
CA GLY A 138 -18.65 -38.39 -9.34
C GLY A 138 -17.68 -38.12 -8.17
N LEU A 139 -18.06 -38.38 -6.92
CA LEU A 139 -17.10 -38.44 -5.81
C LEU A 139 -16.38 -39.79 -5.79
N SER A 140 -15.18 -39.86 -6.36
CA SER A 140 -14.06 -40.72 -5.94
C SER A 140 -13.02 -40.76 -7.04
N LEU A 141 -11.82 -40.16 -6.86
CA LEU A 141 -10.56 -40.63 -7.48
C LEU A 141 -9.31 -39.79 -7.18
N LEU A 142 -9.15 -39.18 -5.99
CA LEU A 142 -7.87 -38.54 -5.63
C LEU A 142 -7.44 -38.78 -4.17
N ASP A 143 -7.66 -39.99 -3.66
CA ASP A 143 -7.04 -40.46 -2.40
C ASP A 143 -6.10 -41.66 -2.61
N SER A 144 -5.51 -41.83 -3.81
CA SER A 144 -4.70 -43.02 -4.10
C SER A 144 -3.36 -42.78 -4.80
N VAL A 145 -2.76 -41.58 -4.68
CA VAL A 145 -1.40 -41.31 -5.19
C VAL A 145 -0.48 -40.77 -4.07
N SER A 146 -0.44 -41.47 -2.94
CA SER A 146 0.63 -41.26 -1.94
C SER A 146 1.14 -42.54 -1.27
N LYS A 147 0.97 -43.72 -1.90
CA LYS A 147 1.43 -45.02 -1.36
C LYS A 147 2.17 -45.95 -2.33
N SER A 148 2.72 -45.44 -3.43
CA SER A 148 3.39 -46.26 -4.46
C SER A 148 4.82 -45.85 -4.83
N PHE A 149 5.52 -45.09 -3.98
CA PHE A 149 6.99 -45.07 -4.00
C PHE A 149 7.49 -45.83 -2.76
N GLY A 150 7.47 -47.16 -2.85
CA GLY A 150 8.24 -48.03 -1.98
C GLY A 150 9.62 -48.25 -2.57
N LEU A 151 10.67 -47.95 -1.80
CA LEU A 151 11.97 -48.60 -1.93
C LEU A 151 12.44 -48.98 -0.53
N ALA A 152 12.56 -50.31 -0.36
CA ALA A 152 13.38 -51.10 0.57
C ALA A 152 13.64 -50.56 1.98
#